data_AF-A0A7V2AU38-F1
#
_entry.id   AF-A0A7V2AU38-F1
#
_cell.length_a   1.000
_cell.length_b   1.000
_cell.length_c   1.000
_cell.angle_alpha   90.00
_cell.angle_beta   90.00
_cell.angle_gamma   90.00
#
_symmetry.space_group_name_H-M   'P 1'
#
loop_
_entity.id
_entity.type
_entity.pdbx_description
1 polymer ?
#
loop_
_entity_poly.entity_id
_entity_poly.type
_entity_poly.pdbx_seq_one_letter_code
_entity_poly.pdbx_strand_id
1 'polypeptide(L)'
;DQEKLGFEASGAAPSGAAGFVKRNIIAILAILSLAALSIFTALRLGKRPPKGAYPLSGNLALVPIVDIVALLNGNLRTGRLDIEAPRGRGEICFDTGEIIHARWKGTDGKKAFGRIMEQRSGTYVFTDEPSGSKRTISEPFSVLLLFMNRGDESPAALLEKGARESEKLFTS
;
A
#
# COMPACT_ATOMS: atom_id res chain seq x y z
N ASP A 1 -31.02 -54.42 -58.78
CA ASP A 1 -29.69 -54.70 -58.23
C ASP A 1 -29.51 -53.96 -56.92
N GLN A 2 -29.71 -54.62 -55.76
CA GLN A 2 -28.77 -55.55 -55.10
C GLN A 2 -27.54 -54.73 -54.62
N GLU A 3 -27.14 -54.67 -53.35
CA GLU A 3 -27.28 -55.63 -52.26
C GLU A 3 -26.96 -54.93 -50.92
N LYS A 4 -27.72 -55.27 -49.87
CA LYS A 4 -27.31 -55.11 -48.47
C LYS A 4 -26.03 -55.92 -48.22
N LEU A 5 -25.23 -55.55 -47.23
CA LEU A 5 -24.59 -56.51 -46.33
C LEU A 5 -24.19 -55.80 -45.03
N GLY A 6 -24.83 -56.19 -43.94
CA GLY A 6 -24.45 -55.77 -42.59
C GLY A 6 -23.34 -56.65 -42.04
N PHE A 7 -22.68 -56.15 -41.00
CA PHE A 7 -21.94 -56.99 -40.06
C PHE A 7 -22.17 -56.43 -38.64
N GLU A 8 -22.96 -57.16 -37.87
CA GLU A 8 -22.96 -57.09 -36.41
C GLU A 8 -21.66 -57.70 -35.89
N ALA A 9 -21.06 -57.09 -34.87
CA ALA A 9 -21.03 -57.67 -33.52
C ALA A 9 -19.79 -57.23 -32.71
N SER A 10 -20.08 -57.01 -31.42
CA SER A 10 -19.28 -57.48 -30.29
C SER A 10 -18.06 -56.65 -29.85
N GLY A 11 -18.17 -56.13 -28.63
CA GLY A 11 -17.17 -56.48 -27.63
C GLY A 11 -16.48 -55.32 -26.93
N ALA A 12 -16.64 -55.32 -25.61
CA ALA A 12 -15.71 -54.83 -24.61
C ALA A 12 -15.59 -53.30 -24.39
N ALA A 13 -16.33 -52.84 -23.39
CA ALA A 13 -15.76 -51.90 -22.42
C ALA A 13 -14.57 -52.56 -21.69
N PRO A 14 -13.47 -51.84 -21.52
CA PRO A 14 -12.94 -51.66 -20.17
C PRO A 14 -12.79 -50.15 -19.90
N SER A 15 -13.48 -49.64 -18.87
CA SER A 15 -12.92 -49.52 -17.53
C SER A 15 -11.75 -48.54 -17.45
N GLY A 16 -11.96 -47.45 -16.70
CA GLY A 16 -10.88 -46.80 -15.97
C GLY A 16 -10.32 -45.51 -16.57
N ALA A 17 -11.10 -44.44 -16.57
CA ALA A 17 -10.55 -43.08 -16.65
C ALA A 17 -11.24 -42.11 -15.68
N ALA A 18 -11.63 -42.60 -14.49
CA ALA A 18 -12.23 -41.77 -13.43
C ALA A 18 -11.21 -41.23 -12.41
N GLY A 19 -9.90 -41.35 -12.68
CA GLY A 19 -8.86 -41.19 -11.65
C GLY A 19 -7.90 -40.00 -11.79
N PHE A 20 -7.89 -39.24 -12.89
CA PHE A 20 -6.75 -38.35 -13.17
C PHE A 20 -7.03 -36.84 -13.05
N VAL A 21 -8.28 -36.40 -13.08
CA VAL A 21 -8.58 -34.95 -13.16
C VAL A 21 -8.63 -34.28 -11.77
N LYS A 22 -8.91 -35.02 -10.69
CA LYS A 22 -9.14 -34.41 -9.35
C LYS A 22 -7.88 -33.88 -8.65
N ARG A 23 -6.68 -34.30 -9.07
CA ARG A 23 -5.42 -33.94 -8.38
C ARG A 23 -4.80 -32.63 -8.88
N ASN A 24 -5.20 -32.16 -10.08
CA ASN A 24 -4.60 -30.99 -10.73
C ASN A 24 -5.47 -29.72 -10.65
N ILE A 25 -6.75 -29.81 -10.25
CA ILE A 25 -7.62 -28.64 -10.10
C ILE A 25 -7.18 -27.75 -8.93
N ILE A 26 -6.72 -28.37 -7.82
CA ILE A 26 -6.26 -27.64 -6.63
C ILE A 26 -4.98 -26.85 -6.95
N ALA A 27 -4.08 -27.41 -7.77
CA ALA A 27 -2.85 -26.75 -8.19
C ALA A 27 -3.12 -25.57 -9.14
N ILE A 28 -4.08 -25.70 -10.07
CA ILE A 28 -4.45 -24.63 -11.01
C ILE A 28 -5.14 -23.47 -10.29
N LEU A 29 -5.97 -23.74 -9.28
CA LEU A 29 -6.61 -22.70 -8.45
C LEU A 29 -5.59 -21.93 -7.58
N ALA A 30 -4.54 -22.59 -7.09
CA ALA A 30 -3.49 -21.94 -6.31
C ALA A 30 -2.61 -20.99 -7.16
N ILE A 31 -2.37 -21.31 -8.43
CA ILE A 31 -1.61 -20.46 -9.35
C ILE A 31 -2.45 -19.24 -9.79
N LEU A 32 -3.76 -19.41 -9.99
CA LEU A 32 -4.68 -18.31 -10.29
C LEU A 32 -4.87 -17.35 -9.10
N SER A 33 -4.83 -17.82 -7.86
CA SER A 33 -4.88 -16.93 -6.68
C SER A 33 -3.60 -16.11 -6.53
N LEU A 34 -2.44 -16.65 -6.91
CA LEU A 34 -1.17 -15.92 -6.90
C LEU A 34 -1.13 -14.84 -7.99
N ALA A 35 -1.68 -15.14 -9.17
CA ALA A 35 -1.81 -14.17 -10.27
C ALA A 35 -2.85 -13.08 -9.96
N ALA A 36 -3.96 -13.40 -9.27
CA ALA A 36 -4.95 -12.41 -8.84
C ALA A 36 -4.39 -11.42 -7.80
N LEU A 37 -3.45 -11.84 -6.95
CA LEU A 37 -2.76 -10.95 -6.02
C LEU A 37 -1.83 -9.98 -6.77
N SER A 38 -1.11 -10.44 -7.81
CA SER A 38 -0.32 -9.56 -8.68
C SER A 38 -1.17 -8.65 -9.56
N ILE A 39 -2.33 -9.11 -10.04
CA ILE A 39 -3.24 -8.34 -10.90
C ILE A 39 -3.96 -7.24 -10.10
N PHE A 40 -4.27 -7.47 -8.82
CA PHE A 40 -4.78 -6.40 -7.96
C PHE A 40 -3.71 -5.33 -7.64
N THR A 41 -2.43 -5.70 -7.63
CA THR A 41 -1.31 -4.74 -7.61
C THR A 41 -1.16 -4.01 -8.96
N ALA A 42 -1.45 -4.69 -10.08
CA ALA A 42 -1.35 -4.14 -11.43
C ALA A 42 -2.53 -3.25 -11.87
N LEU A 43 -3.66 -3.23 -11.16
CA LEU A 43 -4.76 -2.28 -11.42
C LEU A 43 -4.44 -0.82 -11.03
N ARG A 44 -3.22 -0.54 -10.58
CA ARG A 44 -2.61 0.81 -10.64
C ARG A 44 -1.78 0.94 -11.93
N LEU A 45 -2.39 0.66 -13.08
CA LEU A 45 -1.71 0.73 -14.37
C LEU A 45 -1.25 2.17 -14.65
N GLY A 46 0.03 2.40 -14.33
CA GLY A 46 1.00 3.16 -15.10
C GLY A 46 0.47 4.36 -15.87
N LYS A 47 0.48 5.52 -15.22
CA LYS A 47 0.72 6.77 -15.96
C LYS A 47 2.13 6.67 -16.54
N ARG A 48 2.23 6.92 -17.85
CA ARG A 48 3.45 6.79 -18.64
C ARG A 48 4.62 7.49 -17.93
N PRO A 49 5.83 6.92 -17.87
CA PRO A 49 6.97 7.62 -17.30
C PRO A 49 7.13 8.95 -18.05
N PRO A 50 7.04 10.11 -17.36
CA PRO A 50 7.26 11.39 -18.01
C PRO A 50 8.68 11.40 -18.59
N LYS A 51 8.77 11.86 -19.83
CA LYS A 51 9.99 11.85 -20.63
C LYS A 51 11.02 12.80 -19.98
N GLY A 52 11.99 12.25 -19.24
CA GLY A 52 13.22 12.96 -18.87
C GLY A 52 13.60 13.05 -17.38
N ALA A 53 12.82 12.51 -16.44
CA ALA A 53 13.21 12.47 -15.03
C ALA A 53 13.29 11.02 -14.58
N TYR A 54 14.46 10.57 -14.11
CA TYR A 54 14.55 9.31 -13.39
C TYR A 54 13.60 9.39 -12.19
N PRO A 55 12.55 8.56 -12.10
CA PRO A 55 11.61 8.61 -11.00
C PRO A 55 12.38 8.36 -9.70
N LEU A 56 12.30 9.30 -8.75
CA LEU A 56 12.93 9.15 -7.44
C LEU A 56 12.26 7.97 -6.75
N SER A 57 12.92 6.82 -6.79
CA SER A 57 12.41 5.54 -6.32
C SER A 57 13.52 4.76 -5.64
N GLY A 58 13.16 3.91 -4.69
CA GLY A 58 14.15 3.17 -3.91
C GLY A 58 13.54 2.40 -2.75
N ASN A 59 14.41 2.05 -1.80
CA ASN A 59 14.06 1.26 -0.62
C ASN A 59 14.26 2.10 0.66
N LEU A 60 13.25 2.09 1.53
CA LEU A 60 13.27 2.78 2.82
C LEU A 60 14.31 2.23 3.81
N ALA A 61 14.81 1.02 3.58
CA ALA A 61 15.91 0.46 4.34
C ALA A 61 17.28 1.09 4.00
N LEU A 62 17.39 1.73 2.82
CA LEU A 62 18.62 2.40 2.37
C LEU A 62 18.58 3.90 2.68
N VAL A 63 17.44 4.53 2.41
CA VAL A 63 17.23 5.96 2.65
C VAL A 63 16.01 6.14 3.54
N PRO A 64 16.15 6.72 4.74
CA PRO A 64 15.03 7.01 5.62
C PRO A 64 13.96 7.88 4.94
N ILE A 65 12.69 7.60 5.23
CA ILE A 65 11.55 8.35 4.68
C ILE A 65 11.63 9.85 4.97
N VAL A 66 12.14 10.23 6.14
CA VAL A 66 12.31 11.64 6.54
C VAL A 66 13.26 12.39 5.60
N ASP A 67 14.34 11.75 5.17
CA ASP A 67 15.33 12.36 4.29
C ASP A 67 14.78 12.53 2.87
N ILE A 68 13.98 11.56 2.40
CA ILE A 68 13.29 11.65 1.11
C ILE A 68 12.30 12.81 1.11
N VAL A 69 11.48 12.92 2.16
CA VAL A 69 10.52 14.03 2.30
C VAL A 69 11.24 15.37 2.44
N ALA A 70 12.32 15.45 3.21
CA ALA A 70 13.13 16.66 3.32
C ALA A 70 13.74 17.06 1.97
N LEU A 71 14.23 16.10 1.19
CA LEU A 71 14.78 16.32 -0.14
C LEU A 71 13.72 16.81 -1.13
N LEU A 72 12.50 16.26 -1.09
CA LEU A 72 11.38 16.73 -1.93
C LEU A 72 10.92 18.13 -1.54
N ASN A 73 10.84 18.41 -0.23
CA ASN A 73 10.50 19.73 0.30
C ASN A 73 11.53 20.79 -0.09
N GLY A 74 12.83 20.51 0.07
CA GLY A 74 13.91 21.44 -0.26
C GLY A 74 14.08 21.72 -1.75
N ASN A 75 13.73 20.75 -2.61
CA ASN A 75 13.74 20.93 -4.07
C ASN A 75 12.45 21.53 -4.64
N LEU A 76 11.51 21.96 -3.78
CA LEU A 76 10.20 22.52 -4.17
C LEU A 76 9.43 21.63 -5.16
N ARG A 77 9.56 20.31 -4.99
CA ARG A 77 8.95 19.32 -5.90
C ARG A 77 7.44 19.31 -5.70
N THR A 78 6.70 19.31 -6.81
CA THR A 78 5.24 19.10 -6.83
C THR A 78 4.98 17.70 -7.36
N GLY A 79 4.21 16.91 -6.62
CA GLY A 79 4.02 15.51 -7.01
C GLY A 79 3.38 14.65 -5.94
N ARG A 80 3.44 13.35 -6.15
CA ARG A 80 2.99 12.35 -5.17
C ARG A 80 4.13 11.37 -4.89
N LEU A 81 4.40 11.15 -3.61
CA LEU A 81 5.26 10.10 -3.11
C LEU A 81 4.37 8.94 -2.66
N ASP A 82 4.47 7.82 -3.36
CA ASP A 82 3.80 6.57 -3.01
C ASP A 82 4.78 5.71 -2.18
N ILE A 83 4.29 5.15 -1.07
CA ILE A 83 5.05 4.32 -0.14
C ILE A 83 4.36 2.95 0.00
N GLU A 84 5.14 1.89 -0.19
CA GLU A 84 4.72 0.51 0.07
C GLU A 84 5.61 -0.11 1.15
N ALA A 85 5.08 -0.24 2.36
CA ALA A 85 5.76 -0.90 3.47
C ALA A 85 5.11 -2.25 3.80
N PRO A 86 5.81 -3.17 4.50
CA PRO A 86 5.21 -4.43 4.97
C PRO A 86 3.98 -4.20 5.85
N ARG A 87 3.96 -3.08 6.58
CA ARG A 87 2.82 -2.73 7.42
C ARG A 87 1.64 -2.26 6.58
N GLY A 88 1.83 -1.61 5.44
CA GLY A 88 0.75 -1.10 4.60
C GLY A 88 1.23 -0.13 3.54
N ARG A 89 0.26 0.48 2.84
CA ARG A 89 0.53 1.46 1.78
C ARG A 89 0.06 2.85 2.19
N GLY A 90 0.76 3.85 1.68
CA GLY A 90 0.38 5.25 1.84
C GLY A 90 0.91 6.14 0.73
N GLU A 91 0.44 7.38 0.75
CA GLU A 91 0.79 8.41 -0.22
C GLU A 91 1.00 9.74 0.51
N ILE A 92 1.97 10.53 0.05
CA ILE A 92 2.19 11.93 0.46
C ILE A 92 2.12 12.78 -0.80
N CYS A 93 1.29 13.81 -0.76
CA CYS A 93 1.11 14.76 -1.86
C CYS A 93 1.86 16.05 -1.53
N PHE A 94 2.63 16.53 -2.51
CA PHE A 94 3.44 17.72 -2.44
C PHE A 94 2.95 18.75 -3.46
N ASP A 95 2.92 20.00 -3.04
CA ASP A 95 2.69 21.16 -3.90
C ASP A 95 3.74 22.22 -3.61
N THR A 96 4.61 22.48 -4.60
CA THR A 96 5.70 23.45 -4.51
C THR A 96 6.57 23.22 -3.26
N GLY A 97 6.87 21.95 -2.98
CA GLY A 97 7.61 21.52 -1.79
C GLY A 97 6.77 21.39 -0.52
N GLU A 98 5.59 21.99 -0.43
CA GLU A 98 4.72 21.87 0.74
C GLU A 98 3.96 20.54 0.75
N ILE A 99 3.84 19.94 1.93
CA ILE A 99 3.04 18.72 2.10
C ILE A 99 1.58 19.13 2.25
N ILE A 100 0.78 18.89 1.21
CA ILE A 100 -0.64 19.29 1.20
C ILE A 100 -1.57 18.19 1.70
N HIS A 101 -1.18 16.92 1.54
CA HIS A 101 -1.99 15.77 1.94
C HIS A 101 -1.11 14.56 2.24
N ALA A 102 -1.57 13.70 3.14
CA ALA A 102 -0.97 12.41 3.41
C ALA A 102 -2.07 11.41 3.73
N ARG A 103 -1.88 10.15 3.32
CA ARG A 103 -2.82 9.06 3.57
C ARG A 103 -2.09 7.77 3.90
N TRP A 104 -2.60 7.05 4.89
CA TRP A 104 -2.07 5.78 5.35
C TRP A 104 -3.21 4.87 5.78
N LYS A 105 -3.41 3.74 5.09
CA LYS A 105 -4.45 2.73 5.43
C LYS A 105 -5.84 3.31 5.73
N GLY A 106 -6.27 4.34 5.00
CA GLY A 106 -7.58 4.98 5.21
C GLY A 106 -7.63 6.04 6.31
N THR A 107 -6.50 6.35 6.96
CA THR A 107 -6.34 7.59 7.73
C THR A 107 -5.76 8.66 6.82
N ASP A 108 -6.20 9.91 6.97
CA ASP A 108 -5.73 11.06 6.20
C ASP A 108 -5.08 12.14 7.09
N GLY A 109 -4.32 13.05 6.48
CA GLY A 109 -3.75 14.23 7.12
C GLY A 109 -2.56 13.94 8.03
N LYS A 110 -2.38 14.77 9.07
CA LYS A 110 -1.19 14.73 9.94
C LYS A 110 -0.97 13.36 10.61
N LYS A 111 -2.04 12.69 11.02
CA LYS A 111 -1.96 11.36 11.64
C LYS A 111 -1.40 10.35 10.65
N ALA A 112 -1.87 10.39 9.41
CA ALA A 112 -1.36 9.53 8.33
C ALA A 112 0.12 9.82 8.05
N PHE A 113 0.50 11.09 8.00
CA PHE A 113 1.89 11.50 7.84
C PHE A 113 2.78 10.92 8.94
N GLY A 114 2.39 11.03 10.22
CA GLY A 114 3.14 10.43 11.33
C GLY A 114 3.33 8.92 11.17
N ARG A 115 2.26 8.20 10.79
CA ARG A 115 2.32 6.75 10.53
C ARG A 115 3.24 6.38 9.37
N ILE A 116 3.30 7.20 8.32
CA ILE A 116 4.26 7.01 7.21
C ILE A 116 5.69 7.19 7.70
N MET A 117 5.94 8.20 8.54
CA MET A 117 7.28 8.49 9.06
C MET A 117 7.83 7.40 10.00
N GLU A 118 6.95 6.62 10.63
CA GLU A 118 7.33 5.44 11.43
C GLU A 118 7.85 4.26 10.59
N GLN A 119 7.69 4.29 9.27
CA GLN A 119 8.09 3.18 8.40
C GLN A 119 9.61 3.17 8.17
N ARG A 120 10.24 2.02 8.46
CA ARG A 120 11.69 1.81 8.31
C ARG A 120 12.07 0.88 7.17
N SER A 121 11.09 0.28 6.50
CA SER A 121 11.30 -0.69 5.42
C SER A 121 10.15 -0.60 4.43
N GLY A 122 10.42 -0.96 3.18
CA GLY A 122 9.48 -0.81 2.08
C GLY A 122 10.10 -0.16 0.87
N THR A 123 9.30 0.06 -0.16
CA THR A 123 9.69 0.80 -1.35
C THR A 123 8.97 2.13 -1.40
N TYR A 124 9.57 3.09 -2.10
CA TYR A 124 8.96 4.37 -2.39
C TYR A 124 9.14 4.72 -3.86
N VAL A 125 8.18 5.49 -4.39
CA VAL A 125 8.23 6.02 -5.75
C VAL A 125 7.63 7.42 -5.74
N PHE A 126 8.38 8.38 -6.26
CA PHE A 126 7.90 9.74 -6.46
C PHE A 126 7.52 9.97 -7.92
N THR A 127 6.38 10.62 -8.12
CA THR A 127 5.85 11.00 -9.43
C THR A 127 5.61 12.49 -9.47
N ASP A 128 6.24 13.20 -10.42
CA ASP A 128 6.08 14.65 -10.69
C ASP A 128 4.72 14.97 -11.36
N GLU A 129 3.64 14.39 -10.85
CA GLU A 129 2.29 14.68 -11.33
C GLU A 129 1.53 15.51 -10.29
N PRO A 130 0.86 16.60 -10.70
CA PRO A 130 0.03 17.38 -9.81
C PRO A 130 -1.02 16.47 -9.17
N SER A 131 -0.93 16.31 -7.86
CA SER A 131 -1.90 15.55 -7.11
C SER A 131 -3.16 16.41 -6.97
N GLY A 132 -4.27 16.03 -7.62
CA GLY A 132 -5.59 16.64 -7.42
C GLY A 132 -6.20 16.34 -6.03
N SER A 133 -5.35 16.10 -5.04
CA SER A 133 -5.70 15.73 -3.68
C SER A 133 -6.20 16.96 -2.93
N LYS A 134 -7.24 16.77 -2.11
CA LYS A 134 -7.72 17.83 -1.20
C LYS A 134 -6.61 18.17 -0.20
N ARG A 135 -6.35 19.47 0.01
CA ARG A 135 -5.45 19.93 1.07
C ARG A 135 -6.01 19.54 2.44
N THR A 136 -5.29 18.70 3.16
CA THR A 136 -5.62 18.29 4.54
C THR A 136 -4.54 18.68 5.55
N ILE A 137 -3.39 19.13 5.06
CA ILE A 137 -2.26 19.59 5.85
C ILE A 137 -1.91 21.00 5.37
N SER A 138 -1.79 21.91 6.33
CA SER A 138 -1.48 23.32 6.06
C SER A 138 -0.19 23.76 6.75
N GLU A 139 0.38 22.90 7.58
CA GLU A 139 1.56 23.17 8.39
C GLU A 139 2.83 22.90 7.61
N PRO A 140 3.88 23.71 7.82
CA PRO A 140 5.17 23.46 7.20
C PRO A 140 5.79 22.15 7.74
N PHE A 141 6.64 21.54 6.93
CA PHE A 141 7.30 20.26 7.26
C PHE A 141 7.99 20.29 8.63
N SER A 142 8.67 21.38 8.99
CA SER A 142 9.31 21.56 10.31
C SER A 142 8.34 21.39 11.48
N VAL A 143 7.13 21.95 11.35
CA VAL A 143 6.08 21.84 12.37
C VAL A 143 5.52 20.41 12.42
N LEU A 144 5.39 19.73 11.27
CA LEU A 144 4.97 18.32 11.24
C LEU A 144 5.95 17.41 11.97
N LEU A 145 7.25 17.64 11.82
CA LEU A 145 8.29 16.88 12.53
C LEU A 145 8.18 17.02 14.06
N LEU A 146 7.83 18.21 14.57
CA LEU A 146 7.63 18.43 16.00
C LEU A 146 6.46 17.62 16.57
N PHE A 147 5.43 17.34 15.76
CA PHE A 147 4.27 16.58 16.19
C PHE A 147 4.47 15.06 16.16
N MET A 148 5.47 14.56 15.43
CA MET A 148 5.75 13.12 15.32
C MET A 148 6.16 12.48 16.66
N ASN A 149 6.70 13.27 17.60
CA ASN A 149 7.23 12.76 18.87
C ASN A 149 6.30 12.97 20.08
N ARG A 150 5.10 13.55 19.89
CA ARG A 150 4.17 13.81 21.01
C ARG A 150 3.27 12.64 21.38
N GLY A 151 3.32 11.55 20.61
CA GLY A 151 2.41 10.43 20.78
C GLY A 151 0.96 10.84 20.54
N ASP A 152 0.12 9.86 20.28
CA ASP A 152 -1.31 10.05 20.07
C ASP A 152 -2.04 10.33 21.42
N GLU A 153 -1.43 11.04 22.36
CA GLU A 153 -2.06 11.43 23.61
C GLU A 153 -3.11 12.52 23.32
N SER A 154 -4.36 12.06 23.18
CA SER A 154 -5.53 12.93 23.21
C SER A 154 -5.44 13.86 24.43
N PRO A 155 -5.77 15.15 24.29
CA PRO A 155 -5.87 16.06 25.44
C PRO A 155 -6.72 15.50 26.58
N ALA A 156 -7.73 14.69 26.27
CA ALA A 156 -8.56 13.99 27.25
C ALA A 156 -7.80 12.94 28.07
N ALA A 157 -6.84 12.23 27.45
CA ALA A 157 -6.01 11.24 28.14
C ALA A 157 -5.01 11.90 29.10
N LEU A 158 -4.50 13.09 28.78
CA LEU A 158 -3.64 13.86 29.67
C LEU A 158 -4.39 14.40 30.89
N LEU A 159 -5.66 14.80 30.70
CA LEU A 159 -6.53 15.24 31.79
C LEU A 159 -6.93 14.07 32.70
N GLU A 160 -7.26 12.90 32.14
CA GLU A 160 -7.52 11.67 32.91
C GLU A 160 -6.29 11.23 33.73
N LYS A 161 -5.10 11.31 33.14
CA LYS A 161 -3.85 10.89 33.80
C LYS A 161 -3.49 11.84 34.94
N GLY A 162 -3.59 13.16 34.70
CA GLY A 162 -3.39 14.17 35.74
C GLY A 162 -4.40 14.08 36.88
N ALA A 163 -5.67 13.77 36.59
CA ALA A 163 -6.70 13.55 37.60
C ALA A 163 -6.46 12.30 38.45
N ARG A 164 -5.97 11.20 37.85
CA ARG A 164 -5.63 9.98 38.59
C ARG A 164 -4.38 10.13 39.44
N GLU A 165 -3.43 10.97 39.04
CA GLU A 165 -2.22 11.26 39.83
C GLU A 165 -2.52 12.18 41.03
N SER A 166 -3.42 13.15 40.89
CA SER A 166 -3.83 14.01 42.01
C SER A 166 -4.61 13.25 43.08
N GLU A 167 -5.45 12.29 42.70
CA GLU A 167 -6.23 11.48 43.66
C GLU A 167 -5.33 10.62 44.55
N LYS A 168 -4.25 10.06 43.99
CA LYS A 168 -3.24 9.26 44.71
C LYS A 168 -2.38 10.06 45.68
N LEU A 169 -2.20 11.35 45.43
CA LEU A 169 -1.45 12.25 46.33
C LEU A 169 -2.25 12.66 47.57
N PHE A 170 -3.59 12.56 47.53
CA PHE A 170 -4.46 12.93 48.64
C PHE A 170 -4.89 11.73 49.52
N THR A 171 -4.58 10.50 49.12
CA THR A 171 -4.94 9.27 49.87
C THR A 171 -3.76 8.56 50.54
N SER A 172 -2.55 9.13 50.51
CA SER A 172 -1.36 8.56 51.14
C SER A 172 -0.88 9.35 52.36
#